data_AF-A0A1S2KV40-F1
#
_entry.id   AF-A0A1S2KV40-F1
#
_cell.length_a   1.000
_cell.length_b   1.000
_cell.length_c   1.000
_cell.angle_alpha   90.00
_cell.angle_beta   90.00
_cell.angle_gamma   90.00
#
_symmetry.space_group_name_H-M   'P 1'
#
loop_
_entity.id
_entity.type
_entity.pdbx_description
1 polymer ?
#
loop_
_entity_poly.entity_id
_entity_poly.type
_entity_poly.pdbx_seq_one_letter_code
_entity_poly.pdbx_strand_id
1 'polypeptide(L)'
;MKKVFIYIFSFFIVFIATYLIIGYLPNFRIKLHAPSMEYFVESLKHMVFFKSLVSVSVGLLVSGLLFIIKRRTNENAMNLP
;
A
#
# COMPACT_ATOMS: atom_id res chain seq x y z
N MET A 1 21.03 -2.79 9.80
CA MET A 1 19.90 -1.84 9.60
C MET A 1 19.44 -1.68 8.14
N LYS A 2 20.34 -1.74 7.13
CA LYS A 2 19.97 -1.57 5.70
C LYS A 2 18.83 -2.47 5.20
N LYS A 3 18.77 -3.75 5.62
CA LYS A 3 17.71 -4.68 5.22
C LYS A 3 16.33 -4.24 5.71
N VAL A 4 16.24 -3.76 6.96
CA VAL A 4 14.98 -3.26 7.55
C VAL A 4 14.49 -2.03 6.78
N PHE A 5 15.42 -1.14 6.39
CA PHE A 5 15.09 0.04 5.60
C PHE A 5 14.48 -0.32 4.24
N ILE A 6 15.00 -1.36 3.56
CA ILE A 6 14.44 -1.85 2.29
C ILE A 6 13.00 -2.36 2.46
N TYR A 7 12.71 -3.10 3.52
CA TYR A 7 11.34 -3.58 3.78
C TYR A 7 10.37 -2.44 4.09
N ILE A 8 10.79 -1.48 4.92
CA ILE A 8 9.99 -0.29 5.23
C ILE A 8 9.74 0.52 3.97
N PHE A 9 10.78 0.77 3.17
CA PHE A 9 10.66 1.54 1.93
C PHE A 9 9.74 0.85 0.92
N SER A 10 9.87 -0.47 0.76
CA SER A 10 8.99 -1.26 -0.09
C SER A 10 7.53 -1.21 0.38
N PHE A 11 7.29 -1.25 1.70
CA PHE A 11 5.96 -1.07 2.27
C PHE A 11 5.36 0.30 1.90
N PHE A 12 6.13 1.38 2.03
CA PHE A 12 5.67 2.73 1.66
C PHE A 12 5.37 2.85 0.16
N ILE A 13 6.17 2.24 -0.70
CA ILE A 13 5.91 2.22 -2.15
C ILE A 13 4.56 1.55 -2.45
N VAL A 14 4.32 0.35 -1.90
CA VAL A 14 3.08 -0.39 -2.10
C VAL A 14 1.89 0.38 -1.53
N PHE A 15 2.07 1.02 -0.37
CA PHE A 15 1.06 1.87 0.26
C PHE A 15 0.67 3.05 -0.62
N ILE A 16 1.64 3.80 -1.16
CA ILE A 16 1.38 4.95 -2.03
C ILE A 16 0.72 4.50 -3.34
N ALA A 17 1.23 3.43 -3.95
CA ALA A 17 0.67 2.89 -5.19
C ALA A 17 -0.80 2.46 -5.01
N THR A 18 -1.09 1.70 -3.96
CA THR A 18 -2.46 1.24 -3.65
C THR A 18 -3.39 2.41 -3.37
N TYR A 19 -2.90 3.40 -2.61
CA TYR A 19 -3.66 4.60 -2.30
C TYR A 19 -4.04 5.40 -3.56
N LEU A 20 -3.10 5.54 -4.50
CA LEU A 20 -3.36 6.19 -5.80
C LEU A 20 -4.32 5.39 -6.67
N ILE A 21 -4.17 4.06 -6.74
CA ILE A 21 -5.06 3.18 -7.53
C ILE A 21 -6.50 3.27 -7.02
N ILE A 22 -6.72 3.20 -5.70
CA ILE A 22 -8.05 3.36 -5.10
C ILE A 22 -8.61 4.76 -5.39
N GLY A 23 -7.76 5.78 -5.42
CA GLY A 23 -8.16 7.14 -5.78
C GLY A 23 -8.65 7.31 -7.22
N TYR A 24 -8.15 6.47 -8.14
CA TYR A 24 -8.55 6.47 -9.55
C TYR A 24 -9.66 5.45 -9.88
N LEU A 25 -10.10 4.64 -8.92
CA LEU A 25 -11.21 3.71 -9.14
C LEU A 25 -12.52 4.47 -9.44
N PRO A 26 -13.31 4.04 -10.44
CA PRO A 26 -14.52 4.74 -10.87
C PRO A 26 -15.58 4.88 -9.76
N ASN A 27 -15.60 3.96 -8.79
CA ASN A 27 -16.50 4.01 -7.63
C ASN A 27 -16.21 5.18 -6.66
N PHE A 28 -14.99 5.71 -6.64
CA PHE A 28 -14.58 6.82 -5.74
C PHE A 28 -14.30 8.12 -6.50
N ARG A 29 -14.59 8.14 -7.81
CA ARG A 29 -14.36 9.28 -8.67
C ARG A 29 -15.42 10.34 -8.39
N ILE A 30 -15.03 11.45 -7.78
CA ILE A 30 -15.93 12.60 -7.57
C ILE A 30 -16.28 13.16 -8.95
N LYS A 31 -17.56 13.31 -9.30
CA LYS A 31 -17.94 13.98 -10.56
C LYS A 31 -17.83 15.50 -10.38
N LEU A 32 -16.62 16.02 -10.27
CA LEU A 32 -16.35 17.46 -10.23
C LEU A 32 -15.75 17.91 -11.56
N HIS A 33 -16.37 18.89 -12.22
CA HIS A 33 -15.82 19.55 -13.41
C HIS A 33 -14.87 20.65 -12.92
N ALA A 34 -13.66 20.25 -12.51
CA ALA A 34 -12.65 21.16 -11.98
C ALA A 34 -11.30 20.95 -12.69
N PRO A 35 -10.39 21.94 -12.69
CA PRO A 35 -9.02 21.78 -13.17
C PRO A 35 -8.37 20.56 -12.52
N SER A 36 -7.53 19.84 -13.28
CA SER A 36 -6.94 18.56 -12.88
C SER A 36 -6.21 18.60 -11.52
N MET A 37 -5.63 19.74 -11.15
CA MET A 37 -4.93 19.93 -9.88
C MET A 37 -5.88 20.06 -8.68
N GLU A 38 -6.92 20.89 -8.78
CA GLU A 38 -7.95 21.03 -7.73
C GLU A 38 -8.75 19.75 -7.56
N TYR A 39 -9.13 19.12 -8.68
CA TYR A 39 -9.82 17.84 -8.70
C TYR A 39 -9.06 16.74 -7.96
N PHE A 40 -7.72 16.72 -8.10
CA PHE A 40 -6.87 15.76 -7.43
C PHE A 40 -6.83 15.99 -5.92
N VAL A 41 -6.72 17.26 -5.49
CA VAL A 41 -6.74 17.61 -4.06
C VAL A 41 -8.09 17.30 -3.43
N GLU A 42 -9.20 17.61 -4.11
CA GLU A 42 -10.55 17.26 -3.64
C GLU A 42 -10.75 15.74 -3.58
N SER A 43 -10.29 15.00 -4.60
CA SER A 43 -10.37 13.53 -4.64
C SER A 43 -9.48 12.86 -3.59
N LEU A 44 -8.36 13.48 -3.25
CA LEU A 44 -7.53 13.06 -2.12
C LEU A 44 -8.28 13.30 -0.82
N LYS A 45 -8.78 14.53 -0.60
CA LYS A 45 -9.45 14.96 0.63
C LYS A 45 -10.76 14.19 0.88
N HIS A 46 -11.45 13.82 -0.18
CA HIS A 46 -12.63 12.98 -0.12
C HIS A 46 -12.24 11.53 0.20
N MET A 47 -12.66 11.08 1.39
CA MET A 47 -12.41 9.72 1.89
C MET A 47 -10.91 9.39 2.07
N VAL A 48 -10.06 10.36 2.43
CA VAL A 48 -8.66 10.13 2.87
C VAL A 48 -8.61 9.00 3.90
N PHE A 49 -9.49 9.05 4.88
CA PHE A 49 -9.51 8.11 6.00
C PHE A 49 -9.80 6.68 5.55
N PHE A 50 -10.71 6.50 4.60
CA PHE A 50 -11.02 5.18 4.05
C PHE A 50 -9.91 4.68 3.14
N LYS A 51 -9.38 5.55 2.26
CA LYS A 51 -8.27 5.21 1.36
C LYS A 51 -7.00 4.87 2.14
N SER A 52 -6.71 5.60 3.22
CA SER A 52 -5.58 5.33 4.10
C SER A 52 -5.79 4.03 4.88
N LEU A 53 -6.98 3.81 5.45
CA LEU A 53 -7.31 2.58 6.17
C LEU A 53 -7.13 1.35 5.27
N VAL A 54 -7.71 1.38 4.06
CA VAL A 54 -7.58 0.27 3.09
C VAL A 54 -6.13 0.08 2.67
N SER A 55 -5.40 1.16 2.40
CA SER A 55 -3.99 1.05 2.02
C SER A 55 -3.12 0.50 3.16
N VAL A 56 -3.40 0.86 4.43
CA VAL A 56 -2.74 0.28 5.61
C VAL A 56 -3.08 -1.21 5.72
N SER A 57 -4.35 -1.60 5.55
CA SER A 57 -4.77 -2.99 5.60
C SER A 57 -4.09 -3.83 4.52
N VAL A 58 -4.03 -3.35 3.28
CA VAL A 58 -3.35 -4.02 2.17
C VAL A 58 -1.84 -4.11 2.43
N GLY A 59 -1.22 -3.02 2.88
CA GLY A 59 0.19 -2.99 3.24
C GLY A 59 0.51 -4.01 4.34
N LEU A 60 -0.32 -4.09 5.39
CA LEU A 60 -0.16 -5.05 6.49
C LEU A 60 -0.32 -6.50 6.01
N LEU A 61 -1.31 -6.77 5.15
CA LEU A 61 -1.52 -8.10 4.58
C LEU A 61 -0.32 -8.54 3.75
N VAL A 62 0.17 -7.68 2.84
CA VAL A 62 1.33 -7.97 1.99
C VAL A 62 2.60 -8.15 2.83
N SER A 63 2.84 -7.27 3.81
CA SER A 63 3.98 -7.36 4.72
C SER A 63 3.92 -8.62 5.58
N GLY A 64 2.75 -8.96 6.11
CA GLY A 64 2.51 -10.18 6.89
C GLY A 64 2.75 -11.44 6.07
N LEU A 65 2.25 -11.49 4.83
CA LEU A 65 2.51 -12.58 3.88
C LEU A 65 4.00 -12.73 3.58
N LEU A 66 4.70 -11.64 3.25
CA LEU A 66 6.13 -11.66 3.00
C LEU A 66 6.94 -12.10 4.22
N PHE A 67 6.52 -11.70 5.42
CA PHE A 67 7.14 -12.12 6.67
C PHE A 67 6.97 -13.63 6.91
N ILE A 68 5.76 -14.16 6.70
CA ILE A 68 5.47 -15.60 6.82
C ILE A 68 6.29 -16.40 5.80
N ILE A 69 6.30 -15.98 4.53
CA ILE A 69 7.08 -16.65 3.47
C ILE A 69 8.57 -16.64 3.83
N LYS A 70 9.11 -15.49 4.23
CA LYS A 70 10.52 -15.37 4.62
C LYS A 70 10.88 -16.26 5.80
N ARG A 71 10.02 -16.32 6.82
CA ARG A 71 10.21 -17.19 7.98
C ARG A 71 10.26 -18.66 7.55
N ARG A 72 9.33 -19.09 6.69
CA ARG A 72 9.27 -20.47 6.15
C ARG A 72 10.50 -20.81 5.31
N THR A 73 10.98 -19.90 4.47
CA THR A 73 12.22 -20.11 3.72
C THR A 73 13.43 -20.25 4.64
N ASN A 74 13.49 -19.49 5.73
CA ASN A 74 14.60 -19.58 6.69
C ASN A 74 14.56 -20.90 7.48
N GLU A 75 13.37 -21.35 7.88
CA GLU A 75 13.15 -22.66 8.51
C GLU A 75 13.55 -23.79 7.56
N ASN A 76 13.19 -23.72 6.28
CA ASN A 76 13.59 -24.73 5.28
C ASN A 76 15.10 -24.71 5.02
N ALA A 77 15.75 -23.55 4.99
CA ALA A 77 17.19 -23.43 4.80
C ALA A 77 18.00 -24.03 5.98
N MET A 78 17.44 -24.07 7.18
CA MET A 78 18.04 -24.71 8.36
C MET A 78 17.85 -26.23 8.40
N ASN A 79 16.95 -26.76 7.57
CA ASN A 79 16.64 -28.18 7.45
C ASN A 79 17.21 -28.81 6.16
N LEU A 80 18.09 -28.11 5.43
CA LEU A 80 18.88 -28.74 4.37
C LEU A 80 20.03 -29.53 4.98
N PRO A 81 20.21 -30.82 4.63
CA PRO A 81 21.32 -31.66 5.08
C PRO A 81 22.68 -31.19 4.54
#